data_AF-A0ABD1R533-F1
#
_entry.id   AF-A0ABD1R533-F1
#
_cell.length_a   1.000
_cell.length_b   1.000
_cell.length_c   1.000
_cell.angle_alpha   90.00
_cell.angle_beta   90.00
_cell.angle_gamma   90.00
#
_symmetry.space_group_name_H-M   'P 1'
#
loop_
_entity.id
_entity.type
_entity.pdbx_description
1 polymer ?
#
loop_
_entity_poly.entity_id
_entity_poly.type
_entity_poly.pdbx_seq_one_letter_code
_entity_poly.pdbx_strand_id
1 'polypeptide(L)'
;MILLQANKEKISFGRLEVHEIAAFVLNSAGNYETINRHCPYYYLSAESVALFADHLPTRPSYIVGQIVHIERQTVKSLPSTSNRDIPTPTLDTETSRLILNSGSTSNPYGLPVGCEYFVVTVAMLPNTSVVTPPPS
;
A
#
# COMPACT_ATOMS: atom_id res chain seq x y z
N MET A 1 39.32 -19.09 0.26
CA MET A 1 38.57 -18.05 1.00
C MET A 1 37.10 -18.22 0.64
N ILE A 2 36.30 -18.81 1.53
CA ILE A 2 34.87 -19.04 1.30
C ILE A 2 34.14 -17.85 1.91
N LEU A 3 33.35 -17.13 1.11
CA LEU A 3 32.52 -16.04 1.61
C LEU A 3 31.32 -16.66 2.34
N LEU A 4 31.33 -16.67 3.68
CA LEU A 4 30.09 -16.86 4.44
C LEU A 4 29.27 -15.58 4.32
N GLN A 5 28.33 -15.56 3.39
CA GLN A 5 27.29 -14.55 3.39
C GLN A 5 26.30 -14.93 4.48
N ALA A 6 26.45 -14.32 5.67
CA ALA A 6 25.44 -14.42 6.71
C ALA A 6 24.10 -13.92 6.14
N ASN A 7 23.04 -14.71 6.32
CA ASN A 7 21.67 -14.29 6.03
C ASN A 7 21.31 -13.15 7.01
N LYS A 8 21.64 -11.91 6.62
CA LYS A 8 21.31 -10.71 7.36
C LYS A 8 20.06 -10.14 6.70
N GLU A 9 18.94 -10.21 7.41
CA GLU A 9 17.74 -9.46 7.05
C GLU A 9 18.09 -7.96 6.94
N LYS A 10 17.68 -7.34 5.83
CA LYS A 10 17.95 -5.93 5.52
C LYS A 10 16.66 -5.26 5.14
N ILE A 11 16.45 -4.06 5.68
CA ILE A 11 15.35 -3.18 5.29
C ILE A 11 15.78 -2.43 4.03
N SER A 12 14.96 -2.51 2.98
CA SER A 12 15.12 -1.72 1.76
C SER A 12 14.76 -0.27 2.03
N PHE A 13 15.64 0.62 1.56
CA PHE A 13 15.59 2.06 1.82
C PHE A 13 15.61 2.89 0.53
N GLY A 14 15.74 2.23 -0.62
CA GLY A 14 15.78 2.86 -1.94
C GLY A 14 14.51 2.55 -2.71
N ARG A 15 14.68 2.03 -3.92
CA ARG A 15 13.57 1.47 -4.70
C ARG A 15 13.12 0.17 -4.05
N LEU A 16 11.86 0.14 -3.63
CA LEU A 16 11.26 -1.05 -3.07
C LEU A 16 10.99 -2.10 -4.16
N GLU A 17 11.37 -3.34 -3.88
CA GLU A 17 11.09 -4.50 -4.73
C GLU A 17 10.31 -5.58 -3.96
N VAL A 18 9.60 -6.43 -4.70
CA VAL A 18 8.90 -7.58 -4.11
C VAL A 18 9.91 -8.50 -3.45
N HIS A 19 9.53 -9.12 -2.33
CA HIS A 19 10.34 -9.95 -1.45
C HIS A 19 11.36 -9.21 -0.58
N GLU A 20 11.54 -7.91 -0.76
CA GLU A 20 12.35 -7.11 0.18
C GLU A 20 11.58 -6.84 1.48
N ILE A 21 12.32 -6.58 2.55
CA ILE A 21 11.75 -6.13 3.82
C ILE A 21 11.65 -4.60 3.77
N ALA A 22 10.49 -4.05 4.11
CA ALA A 22 10.30 -2.60 4.22
C ALA A 22 9.71 -2.22 5.57
N ALA A 23 10.04 -1.00 6.00
CA ALA A 23 9.51 -0.39 7.21
C ALA A 23 8.60 0.78 6.84
N PHE A 24 7.47 0.88 7.54
CA PHE A 24 6.48 1.92 7.37
C PHE A 24 6.19 2.59 8.70
N VAL A 25 6.06 3.90 8.71
CA VAL A 25 5.83 4.70 9.92
C VAL A 25 4.49 5.38 9.82
N LEU A 26 3.73 5.36 10.93
CA LEU A 26 2.47 6.07 11.03
C LEU A 26 2.72 7.58 11.02
N ASN A 27 2.19 8.27 10.02
CA ASN A 27 2.28 9.72 9.90
C ASN A 27 1.11 10.42 10.62
N SER A 28 1.18 11.75 10.73
CA SER A 28 0.16 12.57 11.38
C SER A 28 -1.21 12.54 10.67
N ALA A 29 -1.24 12.15 9.40
CA ALA A 29 -2.48 11.95 8.64
C ALA A 29 -3.12 10.57 8.88
N GLY A 30 -2.52 9.72 9.72
CA GLY A 30 -3.04 8.39 10.05
C GLY A 30 -2.72 7.32 9.00
N ASN A 31 -1.83 7.62 8.05
CA ASN A 31 -1.37 6.69 7.01
C ASN A 31 0.02 6.16 7.38
N TYR A 32 0.30 4.91 7.00
CA TYR A 32 1.66 4.38 7.12
C TYR A 32 2.42 4.67 5.83
N GLU A 33 3.54 5.39 5.95
CA GLU A 33 4.42 5.74 4.83
C GLU A 33 5.76 5.02 4.96
N THR A 34 6.30 4.53 3.84
CA THR A 34 7.60 3.85 3.81
C THR A 34 8.73 4.80 4.23
N ILE A 35 9.68 4.26 4.99
CA ILE A 35 10.97 4.90 5.18
C ILE A 35 11.85 4.64 3.94
N ASN A 36 11.98 5.61 3.04
CA ASN A 36 12.95 5.53 1.95
C ASN A 36 13.70 6.85 1.69
N ARG A 37 14.75 6.74 0.87
CA ARG A 37 15.50 7.87 0.32
C ARG A 37 15.09 8.10 -1.14
N HIS A 38 14.65 9.33 -1.42
CA HIS A 38 14.45 9.88 -2.77
C HIS A 38 13.25 9.35 -3.58
N CYS A 39 12.38 8.50 -3.01
CA CYS A 39 11.19 7.98 -3.70
C CYS A 39 9.92 8.16 -2.86
N PRO A 40 9.40 9.39 -2.66
CA PRO A 40 8.24 9.61 -1.80
C PRO A 40 6.96 8.87 -2.29
N TYR A 41 5.92 8.86 -1.47
CA TYR A 41 4.58 8.38 -1.82
C TYR A 41 4.40 6.86 -1.90
N TYR A 42 5.12 6.11 -1.06
CA TYR A 42 4.86 4.69 -0.83
C TYR A 42 4.06 4.52 0.46
N TYR A 43 2.83 4.09 0.34
CA TYR A 43 1.91 3.91 1.46
C TYR A 43 1.60 2.44 1.69
N LEU A 44 1.41 2.05 2.94
CA LEU A 44 1.00 0.70 3.30
C LEU A 44 -0.46 0.47 2.92
N SER A 45 -0.75 -0.68 2.34
CA SER A 45 -2.11 -1.06 1.94
C SER A 45 -3.02 -1.26 3.16
N ALA A 46 -4.31 -0.98 3.01
CA ALA A 46 -5.29 -1.12 4.09
C ALA A 46 -5.41 -2.56 4.60
N GLU A 47 -5.24 -3.54 3.71
CA GLU A 47 -5.23 -4.97 4.03
C GLU A 47 -4.06 -5.31 4.96
N SER A 48 -2.88 -4.72 4.70
CA SER A 48 -1.72 -4.89 5.57
C SER A 48 -1.90 -4.15 6.89
N VAL A 49 -2.51 -2.96 6.89
CA VAL A 49 -2.84 -2.27 8.15
C VAL A 49 -3.75 -3.13 9.02
N ALA A 50 -4.83 -3.68 8.44
CA ALA A 50 -5.74 -4.56 9.14
C ALA A 50 -5.02 -5.80 9.72
N LEU A 51 -4.18 -6.44 8.90
CA LEU A 51 -3.38 -7.60 9.30
C LEU A 51 -2.49 -7.32 10.51
N PHE A 52 -1.88 -6.14 10.60
CA PHE A 52 -0.89 -5.81 11.63
C PHE A 52 -1.45 -5.02 12.82
N ALA A 53 -2.59 -4.33 12.68
CA ALA A 53 -3.08 -3.39 13.70
C ALA A 53 -4.42 -3.78 14.35
N ASP A 54 -5.33 -4.45 13.64
CA ASP A 54 -6.72 -4.62 14.12
C ASP A 54 -6.84 -5.52 15.37
N HIS A 55 -5.85 -6.39 15.60
CA HIS A 55 -5.79 -7.29 16.75
C HIS A 55 -5.08 -6.66 17.96
N LEU A 56 -4.54 -5.45 17.83
CA LEU A 56 -3.79 -4.77 18.88
C LEU A 56 -4.66 -3.73 19.60
N PRO A 57 -4.52 -3.57 20.93
CA PRO A 57 -5.29 -2.58 21.69
C PRO A 57 -4.96 -1.13 21.28
N THR A 58 -3.78 -0.92 20.71
CA THR A 58 -3.30 0.36 20.21
C THR A 58 -2.63 0.17 18.86
N ARG A 59 -2.92 1.09 17.93
CA ARG A 59 -2.31 1.07 16.60
C ARG A 59 -0.79 1.31 16.69
N PRO A 60 0.06 0.45 16.09
CA PRO A 60 1.51 0.55 16.24
C PRO A 60 2.07 1.79 15.52
N SER A 61 3.13 2.40 16.04
CA SER A 61 3.75 3.57 15.40
C SER A 61 4.52 3.21 14.13
N TYR A 62 4.88 1.94 13.95
CA TYR A 62 5.55 1.43 12.75
C TYR A 62 5.12 0.00 12.45
N ILE A 63 5.25 -0.40 11.19
CA ILE A 63 5.04 -1.77 10.70
C ILE A 63 6.26 -2.16 9.87
N VAL A 64 6.76 -3.38 10.08
CA VAL A 64 7.83 -3.97 9.27
C VAL A 64 7.31 -5.27 8.68
N GLY A 65 7.48 -5.46 7.38
CA GLY A 65 6.99 -6.64 6.68
C GLY A 65 7.74 -6.90 5.38
N GLN A 66 7.57 -8.11 4.85
CA GLN A 66 8.08 -8.49 3.54
C GLN A 66 7.10 -8.03 2.46
N ILE A 67 7.58 -7.32 1.46
CA ILE A 67 6.77 -6.83 0.36
C ILE A 67 6.27 -8.01 -0.49
N VAL A 68 4.96 -8.12 -0.67
CA VAL A 68 4.33 -9.12 -1.53
C VAL A 68 3.71 -8.51 -2.78
N HIS A 69 3.34 -7.24 -2.73
CA HIS A 69 2.74 -6.53 -3.86
C HIS A 69 3.07 -5.03 -3.79
N ILE A 70 3.34 -4.44 -4.95
CA ILE A 70 3.49 -2.99 -5.13
C ILE A 70 2.57 -2.59 -6.27
N GLU A 71 1.54 -1.83 -5.95
CA GLU A 71 0.63 -1.27 -6.93
C GLU A 71 1.02 0.18 -7.24
N ARG A 72 1.25 0.51 -8.50
CA ARG A 72 1.43 1.90 -8.94
C ARG A 72 0.07 2.52 -9.28
N GLN A 73 -0.21 3.65 -8.66
CA GLN A 73 -1.44 4.40 -8.88
C GLN A 73 -1.13 5.86 -9.26
N THR A 74 -2.07 6.48 -9.95
CA THR A 74 -2.02 7.91 -10.28
C THR A 74 -3.28 8.57 -9.76
N VAL A 75 -3.15 9.74 -9.13
CA VAL A 75 -4.31 10.50 -8.65
C VAL A 75 -5.14 10.94 -9.85
N LYS A 76 -6.36 10.38 -9.95
CA LYS A 76 -7.33 10.73 -10.99
C LYS A 76 -8.15 11.94 -10.54
N SER A 77 -8.52 12.80 -11.49
CA SER A 77 -9.56 13.81 -11.24
C SER A 77 -10.90 13.12 -10.99
N LEU A 78 -11.71 13.66 -10.08
CA LEU A 78 -13.09 13.21 -9.93
C LEU A 78 -13.79 13.35 -11.30
N PRO A 79 -14.54 12.34 -11.77
CA PRO A 79 -15.35 12.54 -12.96
C PRO A 79 -16.34 13.67 -12.66
N SER A 80 -16.17 14.79 -13.36
CA SER A 80 -17.16 15.85 -13.36
C SER A 80 -18.48 15.26 -13.87
N THR A 81 -19.49 15.15 -13.01
CA THR A 81 -20.86 14.90 -13.43
C THR A 81 -21.37 16.17 -14.12
N SER A 82 -20.97 16.39 -15.36
CA SER A 82 -21.64 17.36 -16.22
C SER A 82 -22.96 16.74 -16.67
N ASN A 83 -24.06 17.18 -16.03
CA ASN A 83 -25.40 17.04 -16.58
C ASN A 83 -25.44 17.66 -18.01
N ARG A 84 -26.21 17.02 -18.91
CA ARG A 84 -26.46 17.30 -20.36
C ARG A 84 -25.63 16.37 -21.27
N ASP A 85 -26.17 15.48 -22.10
CA ASP A 85 -27.44 15.42 -22.82
C ASP A 85 -27.86 13.96 -23.10
N ILE A 86 -29.18 13.70 -23.19
CA ILE A 86 -29.75 12.48 -23.77
C ILE A 86 -29.59 12.56 -25.30
N PRO A 87 -29.09 11.49 -25.94
CA PRO A 87 -29.84 10.95 -27.08
C PRO A 87 -29.92 9.40 -27.06
N THR A 88 -31.18 8.93 -27.08
CA THR A 88 -31.77 7.83 -27.88
C THR A 88 -30.94 6.56 -28.21
N PRO A 89 -31.48 5.34 -28.01
CA PRO A 89 -30.72 4.09 -28.15
C PRO A 89 -30.59 3.69 -29.63
N THR A 90 -29.36 3.51 -30.09
CA THR A 90 -29.08 2.67 -31.26
C THR A 90 -28.26 1.46 -30.83
N LEU A 91 -28.89 0.31 -31.08
CA LEU A 91 -28.40 -1.05 -30.97
C LEU A 91 -27.05 -1.22 -31.70
N ASP A 92 -26.19 -2.05 -31.11
CA ASP A 92 -25.19 -2.93 -31.73
C ASP A 92 -23.76 -2.81 -31.14
N THR A 93 -23.18 -3.98 -30.89
CA THR A 93 -21.74 -4.25 -30.69
C THR A 93 -21.26 -4.38 -29.24
N GLU A 94 -21.29 -5.62 -28.78
CA GLU A 94 -20.15 -6.39 -28.28
C GLU A 94 -19.24 -5.79 -27.18
N THR A 95 -19.05 -6.63 -26.14
CA THR A 95 -17.90 -6.64 -25.22
C THR A 95 -18.01 -5.78 -23.97
N SER A 96 -18.53 -6.44 -22.92
CA SER A 96 -17.91 -6.49 -21.59
C SER A 96 -17.42 -5.17 -21.01
N ARG A 97 -18.33 -4.21 -20.82
CA ARG A 97 -18.11 -3.13 -19.85
C ARG A 97 -18.47 -3.61 -18.45
N LEU A 98 -17.70 -4.57 -17.94
CA LEU A 98 -17.42 -4.64 -16.50
C LEU A 98 -16.51 -3.43 -16.19
N ILE A 99 -17.09 -2.23 -16.27
CA ILE A 99 -16.50 -1.05 -15.63
C ILE A 99 -16.70 -1.33 -14.15
N LEU A 100 -15.76 -2.09 -13.59
CA LEU A 100 -15.52 -2.10 -12.17
C LEU A 100 -15.36 -0.62 -11.81
N ASN A 101 -16.34 -0.09 -11.10
CA ASN A 101 -16.24 1.15 -10.36
C ASN A 101 -15.08 0.99 -9.36
N SER A 102 -13.84 1.07 -9.85
CA SER A 102 -12.66 1.25 -9.04
C SER A 102 -12.71 2.69 -8.54
N GLY A 103 -13.42 2.86 -7.42
CA GLY A 103 -13.46 4.03 -6.54
C GLY A 103 -13.11 5.37 -7.16
N SER A 104 -14.13 6.15 -7.56
CA SER A 104 -14.01 7.61 -7.62
C SER A 104 -13.95 8.18 -6.18
N THR A 105 -13.01 7.72 -5.38
CA THR A 105 -12.67 8.33 -4.11
C THR A 105 -11.47 9.22 -4.37
N SER A 106 -11.60 10.51 -4.06
CA SER A 106 -10.43 11.39 -3.93
C SER A 106 -9.31 10.64 -3.22
N ASN A 107 -8.06 10.76 -3.70
CA ASN A 107 -6.96 10.02 -3.12
C ASN A 107 -6.86 10.31 -1.60
N PRO A 108 -6.71 9.29 -0.74
CA PRO A 108 -6.75 9.46 0.71
C PRO A 108 -5.48 10.10 1.29
N TYR A 109 -4.46 10.31 0.43
CA TYR A 109 -3.13 10.76 0.82
C TYR A 109 -2.93 12.27 0.63
N GLY A 110 -3.93 12.98 0.12
CA GLY A 110 -3.86 14.44 -0.10
C GLY A 110 -2.92 14.86 -1.24
N LEU A 111 -2.61 13.94 -2.16
CA LEU A 111 -1.71 14.18 -3.29
C LEU A 111 -2.40 14.94 -4.44
N PRO A 112 -1.66 15.77 -5.21
CA PRO A 112 -2.21 16.47 -6.36
C PRO A 112 -2.70 15.53 -7.46
N VAL A 113 -3.67 15.99 -8.26
CA VAL A 113 -4.09 15.27 -9.48
C VAL A 113 -2.90 15.08 -10.42
N GLY A 114 -2.76 13.88 -10.98
CA GLY A 114 -1.64 13.50 -11.83
C GLY A 114 -0.40 13.03 -11.07
N CYS A 115 -0.34 13.17 -9.74
CA CYS A 115 0.77 12.60 -8.97
C CYS A 115 0.70 11.08 -8.91
N GLU A 116 1.88 10.46 -8.98
CA GLU A 116 2.05 9.02 -8.86
C GLU A 116 2.36 8.64 -7.43
N TYR A 117 1.76 7.55 -6.98
CA TYR A 117 2.00 6.98 -5.67
C TYR A 117 1.93 5.46 -5.74
N PHE A 118 2.42 4.81 -4.71
CA PHE A 118 2.51 3.37 -4.63
C PHE A 118 1.79 2.87 -3.40
N VAL A 119 0.96 1.85 -3.57
CA VAL A 119 0.34 1.12 -2.47
C VAL A 119 1.08 -0.19 -2.32
N VAL A 120 1.67 -0.40 -1.14
CA VAL A 120 2.52 -1.56 -0.86
C VAL A 120 1.80 -2.49 0.09
N THR A 121 1.64 -3.75 -0.33
CA THR A 121 1.15 -4.82 0.53
C THR A 121 2.33 -5.59 1.08
N VAL A 122 2.33 -5.82 2.39
CA VAL A 122 3.37 -6.60 3.07
C VAL A 122 2.78 -7.75 3.88
N ALA A 123 3.53 -8.84 3.94
CA ALA A 123 3.25 -9.96 4.81
C ALA A 123 4.07 -9.87 6.11
N MET A 124 3.59 -10.55 7.14
CA MET A 124 4.34 -10.77 8.37
C MET A 124 5.65 -11.51 8.07
N LEU A 125 6.73 -11.09 8.72
CA LEU A 125 8.00 -11.79 8.61
C LEU A 125 7.92 -13.13 9.39
N PRO A 126 8.37 -14.25 8.81
CA PRO A 126 8.52 -15.48 9.57
C PRO A 126 9.63 -15.25 10.61
N ASN A 127 9.33 -15.46 11.90
CA ASN A 127 10.21 -15.36 13.09
C ASN A 127 9.89 -14.25 14.11
N THR A 128 8.69 -13.65 14.12
CA THR A 128 8.21 -12.96 15.33
C THR A 128 7.85 -13.98 16.41
N SER A 129 8.86 -14.64 17.01
CA SER A 129 8.68 -15.33 18.27
C SER A 129 8.29 -14.27 19.31
N VAL A 130 7.01 -14.26 19.65
CA VAL A 130 6.54 -13.55 20.85
C VAL A 130 7.30 -14.17 22.01
N VAL A 131 8.29 -13.46 22.56
CA VAL A 131 8.91 -13.82 23.83
C VAL A 131 7.82 -13.62 24.87
N THR A 132 7.07 -14.68 25.15
CA THR A 132 6.17 -14.72 26.30
C THR A 132 7.02 -14.57 27.56
N PRO A 133 6.75 -13.58 28.43
CA PRO A 133 7.41 -13.53 29.73
C PRO A 133 7.07 -14.82 30.50
N PRO A 134 8.03 -15.39 31.25
CA PRO A 134 7.77 -16.61 32.02
C PRO A 134 6.68 -16.35 33.07
N PRO A 135 5.81 -17.34 33.37
CA PRO A 135 4.86 -17.23 34.45
C PRO A 135 5.61 -17.04 35.78
N SER A 136 5.15 -16.08 36.59
CA SER A 136 5.65 -15.84 37.95
C SER A 136 5.20 -16.90 38.93
#